data_AF-A0A7S0PFQ7-F1
#
_entry.id   AF-A0A7S0PFQ7-F1
#
_cell.length_a   1.000
_cell.length_b   1.000
_cell.length_c   1.000
_cell.angle_alpha   90.00
_cell.angle_beta   90.00
_cell.angle_gamma   90.00
#
_symmetry.space_group_name_H-M   'P 1'
#
loop_
_entity.id
_entity.type
_entity.pdbx_description
1 polymer ?
#
loop_
_entity_poly.entity_id
_entity_poly.type
_entity_poly.pdbx_seq_one_letter_code
_entity_poly.pdbx_strand_id
1 'polypeptide(L)'
;WLGVSVTTTVVRDRRTEGLHAMTSGSAAPVIRRCADTFDGKSVLPMSEARRRALLKVVKRWRSEGMTVVALAYDPVSNSEGHVFRTLDRASQEQGEREEAAKRAAVLASRAGAPNRVRKSRKAAAAPVQASATAPALPGGA
;
A
#
# COMPACT_ATOMS: atom_id res chain seq x y z
N TRP A 1 -6.46 16.91 -0.83
CA TRP A 1 -5.99 16.45 -2.14
C TRP A 1 -5.69 14.97 -2.04
N LEU A 2 -6.58 14.09 -2.52
CA LEU A 2 -6.25 12.67 -2.64
C LEU A 2 -5.25 12.57 -3.80
N GLY A 3 -4.05 12.05 -3.52
CA GLY A 3 -3.05 11.78 -4.54
C GLY A 3 -3.65 10.91 -5.65
N VAL A 4 -3.08 10.98 -6.85
CA VAL A 4 -3.47 10.07 -7.93
C VAL A 4 -3.00 8.66 -7.54
N SER A 5 -3.88 7.88 -6.90
CA SER A 5 -3.67 6.47 -6.64
C SER A 5 -4.51 5.63 -7.59
N VAL A 6 -3.87 4.65 -8.19
CA VAL A 6 -4.49 3.62 -9.01
C VAL A 6 -3.89 2.29 -8.55
N THR A 7 -4.76 1.34 -8.24
CA THR A 7 -4.40 0.00 -7.80
C THR A 7 -5.01 -0.98 -8.77
N THR A 8 -4.17 -1.85 -9.31
CA THR A 8 -4.59 -2.95 -10.20
C THR A 8 -4.33 -4.27 -9.51
N THR A 9 -5.35 -5.11 -9.43
CA THR A 9 -5.28 -6.46 -8.89
C THR A 9 -5.61 -7.44 -10.01
N VAL A 10 -4.75 -8.42 -10.22
CA VAL A 10 -4.99 -9.50 -11.17
C VAL A 10 -5.54 -10.69 -10.41
N VAL A 11 -6.67 -11.22 -10.87
CA VAL A 11 -7.42 -12.31 -10.24
C VAL A 11 -7.57 -13.43 -11.26
N ARG A 12 -7.39 -14.66 -10.80
CA ARG A 12 -7.69 -15.85 -11.60
C ARG A 12 -9.15 -16.23 -11.40
N ASP A 13 -9.91 -16.25 -12.50
CA ASP A 13 -11.29 -16.74 -12.47
C ASP A 13 -11.28 -18.28 -12.42
N ARG A 14 -11.97 -18.86 -11.44
CA ARG A 14 -12.04 -20.32 -11.26
C ARG A 14 -12.95 -21.00 -12.30
N ARG A 15 -13.84 -20.26 -12.95
CA ARG A 15 -14.76 -20.84 -13.95
C ARG A 15 -14.10 -21.03 -15.29
N THR A 16 -13.29 -20.05 -15.69
CA THR A 16 -12.64 -20.00 -17.01
C THR A 16 -11.14 -20.29 -16.94
N GLU A 17 -10.56 -20.34 -15.74
CA GLU A 17 -9.12 -20.39 -15.48
C GLU A 17 -8.35 -19.20 -16.10
N GLY A 18 -9.08 -18.19 -16.57
CA GLY A 18 -8.55 -16.96 -17.15
C GLY A 18 -8.02 -16.01 -16.08
N LEU A 19 -7.10 -15.14 -16.49
CA LEU A 19 -6.64 -14.03 -15.66
C LEU A 19 -7.44 -12.78 -16.00
N HIS A 20 -7.84 -12.06 -14.97
CA HIS A 20 -8.68 -10.88 -15.08
C HIS A 20 -8.06 -9.76 -14.25
N ALA A 21 -7.75 -8.63 -14.89
CA ALA A 21 -7.24 -7.47 -14.20
C ALA A 21 -8.40 -6.55 -13.81
N MET A 22 -8.45 -6.19 -12.53
CA MET A 22 -9.36 -5.21 -11.99
C MET A 22 -8.56 -4.00 -11.53
N THR A 23 -8.88 -2.83 -12.07
CA THR A 23 -8.22 -1.57 -11.73
C THR A 23 -9.19 -0.66 -11.02
N SER A 24 -8.78 -0.13 -9.87
CA SER A 24 -9.54 0.85 -9.10
C SER A 24 -8.69 2.07 -8.78
N GLY A 25 -9.28 3.25 -8.72
CA GLY A 25 -8.54 4.45 -8.34
C GLY A 25 -9.20 5.76 -8.73
N SER A 26 -8.39 6.82 -8.77
CA SER A 26 -8.85 8.15 -9.14
C SER A 26 -9.52 8.13 -10.51
N ALA A 27 -10.78 8.59 -10.55
CA ALA A 27 -11.64 8.38 -11.71
C ALA A 27 -11.10 8.96 -13.03
N ALA A 28 -10.56 10.18 -13.02
CA ALA A 28 -10.09 10.81 -14.25
C ALA A 28 -8.92 10.07 -14.93
N PRO A 29 -7.84 9.67 -14.22
CA PRO A 29 -6.78 8.82 -14.78
C PRO A 29 -7.28 7.50 -15.35
N VAL A 30 -8.15 6.79 -14.62
CA VAL A 30 -8.68 5.49 -15.06
C VAL A 30 -9.53 5.67 -16.33
N ILE A 31 -10.49 6.60 -16.31
CA ILE A 31 -11.36 6.87 -17.46
C ILE A 31 -10.56 7.27 -18.70
N ARG A 32 -9.42 7.94 -18.57
CA ARG A 32 -8.53 8.31 -19.69
C ARG A 32 -7.80 7.14 -20.34
N ARG A 33 -7.60 6.04 -19.61
CA ARG A 33 -6.88 4.85 -20.11
C ARG A 33 -7.81 3.77 -20.67
N CYS A 34 -9.10 3.80 -20.32
CA CYS A 34 -10.07 2.85 -20.86
C CYS A 34 -10.27 3.04 -22.37
N ALA A 35 -10.24 1.93 -23.10
CA ALA A 35 -10.60 1.82 -24.52
C ALA A 35 -12.11 1.60 -24.71
N ASP A 36 -12.75 0.92 -23.76
CA ASP A 36 -14.17 0.56 -23.83
C ASP A 36 -14.95 1.02 -22.59
N THR A 37 -16.27 1.00 -22.72
CA THR A 37 -17.24 1.30 -21.66
C THR A 37 -18.30 0.23 -21.60
N PHE A 38 -18.73 -0.11 -20.39
CA PHE A 38 -19.88 -0.98 -20.16
C PHE A 38 -21.07 -0.12 -19.73
N ASP A 39 -22.20 -0.25 -20.43
CA ASP A 39 -23.43 0.51 -20.16
C ASP A 39 -24.46 -0.28 -19.34
N GLY A 40 -24.10 -1.48 -18.87
CA GLY A 40 -24.99 -2.41 -18.18
C GLY A 40 -25.56 -3.50 -19.08
N LYS A 41 -25.47 -3.36 -20.41
CA LYS A 41 -25.96 -4.33 -21.38
C LYS A 41 -24.86 -4.83 -22.31
N SER A 42 -24.04 -3.93 -22.82
CA SER A 42 -22.97 -4.27 -23.76
C SER A 42 -21.71 -3.46 -23.53
N VAL A 43 -20.61 -3.99 -24.06
CA VAL A 43 -19.33 -3.29 -24.12
C VAL A 43 -19.31 -2.49 -25.42
N LEU A 44 -19.03 -1.20 -25.30
CA LEU A 44 -19.03 -0.23 -26.38
C LEU A 44 -17.72 0.55 -26.39
N PRO A 45 -17.18 0.88 -27.57
CA PRO A 45 -15.95 1.65 -27.66
C PRO A 45 -16.10 3.03 -27.00
N MET A 46 -15.08 3.44 -26.26
CA MET A 46 -15.01 4.72 -25.57
C MET A 46 -14.76 5.85 -26.58
N SER A 47 -15.83 6.45 -27.08
CA SER A 47 -15.73 7.66 -27.90
C SER A 47 -15.27 8.87 -27.08
N GLU A 48 -14.65 9.86 -27.72
CA GLU A 48 -14.25 11.11 -27.05
C GLU A 48 -15.43 11.86 -26.44
N ALA A 49 -16.60 11.82 -27.10
CA ALA A 49 -17.82 12.43 -26.59
C ALA A 49 -18.25 11.76 -25.27
N ARG A 50 -18.22 10.42 -25.20
CA ARG A 50 -18.55 9.66 -24.00
C ARG A 50 -17.54 9.90 -22.88
N ARG A 51 -16.24 9.91 -23.22
CA ARG A 51 -15.16 10.21 -22.27
C ARG A 51 -15.34 11.59 -21.64
N ARG A 52 -15.65 12.61 -22.45
CA ARG A 52 -15.94 13.98 -21.96
C ARG A 52 -17.17 14.02 -21.07
N ALA A 53 -18.24 13.31 -21.43
CA ALA A 53 -19.45 13.23 -20.62
C ALA A 53 -19.17 12.61 -19.24
N LEU A 54 -18.45 11.48 -19.18
CA LEU A 54 -18.07 10.82 -17.93
C LEU A 54 -17.21 11.73 -17.05
N LEU A 55 -16.21 12.40 -17.62
CA LEU A 55 -15.36 13.33 -16.86
C LEU A 55 -16.15 14.54 -16.33
N LYS A 56 -17.18 15.00 -17.05
CA LYS A 56 -18.07 16.07 -16.58
C LYS A 56 -18.90 15.62 -15.37
N VAL A 57 -19.40 14.39 -15.39
CA VAL A 57 -20.11 13.79 -14.24
C VAL A 57 -19.18 13.65 -13.04
N VAL A 58 -17.97 13.13 -13.24
CA VAL A 58 -16.95 13.03 -12.18
C VAL A 58 -16.64 14.40 -11.58
N LYS A 59 -16.51 15.45 -12.41
CA LYS A 59 -16.27 16.82 -11.94
C LYS A 59 -17.45 17.34 -11.10
N ARG A 60 -18.68 17.10 -11.55
CA ARG A 60 -19.90 17.48 -10.82
C ARG A 60 -19.98 16.80 -9.46
N TRP A 61 -19.79 15.50 -9.39
CA TRP A 61 -19.83 14.78 -8.12
C TRP A 61 -18.73 15.24 -7.15
N ARG A 62 -17.54 15.56 -7.67
CA ARG A 62 -16.47 16.15 -6.86
C ARG A 62 -16.85 17.54 -6.34
N SER A 63 -17.53 18.39 -7.13
CA SER A 63 -18.00 19.69 -6.63
C SER A 63 -19.12 19.56 -5.59
N GLU A 64 -19.84 18.45 -5.59
CA GLU A 64 -20.84 18.09 -4.56
C GLU A 64 -20.19 17.45 -3.31
N GLY A 65 -18.85 17.37 -3.25
CA GLY A 65 -18.10 16.84 -2.11
C GLY A 65 -17.97 15.32 -2.09
N MET A 66 -18.38 14.61 -3.15
CA MET A 66 -18.29 13.15 -3.21
C MET A 66 -16.88 12.68 -3.56
N THR A 67 -16.47 11.57 -2.93
CA THR A 67 -15.27 10.83 -3.32
C THR A 67 -15.59 9.91 -4.49
N VAL A 68 -15.01 10.21 -5.65
CA VAL A 68 -15.30 9.46 -6.89
C VAL A 68 -14.14 8.54 -7.24
N VAL A 69 -14.41 7.25 -7.24
CA VAL A 69 -13.51 6.17 -7.65
C VAL A 69 -14.03 5.57 -8.96
N ALA A 70 -13.15 5.31 -9.91
CA ALA A 70 -13.50 4.52 -11.09
C ALA A 70 -13.03 3.08 -10.93
N LEU A 71 -13.83 2.17 -11.47
CA LEU A 71 -13.51 0.76 -11.60
C LEU A 71 -13.38 0.45 -13.09
N ALA A 72 -12.31 -0.24 -13.46
CA ALA A 72 -12.05 -0.73 -14.80
C ALA A 72 -11.72 -2.21 -14.74
N TYR A 73 -12.10 -2.91 -15.80
CA TYR A 73 -11.92 -4.35 -15.96
C TYR A 73 -11.24 -4.61 -17.29
N ASP A 74 -10.28 -5.54 -17.29
CA ASP A 74 -9.54 -5.95 -18.47
C ASP A 74 -9.31 -7.48 -18.44
N PRO A 75 -9.86 -8.25 -19.40
CA PRO A 75 -9.54 -9.66 -19.54
C PRO A 75 -8.11 -9.81 -20.05
N VAL A 76 -7.24 -10.42 -19.24
CA VAL A 76 -5.84 -10.60 -19.63
C VAL A 76 -5.76 -11.63 -20.74
N SER A 77 -5.10 -11.28 -21.84
CA SER A 77 -4.90 -12.19 -22.95
C SER A 77 -4.07 -13.41 -22.52
N ASN A 78 -4.39 -14.60 -23.03
CA ASN A 78 -3.62 -15.81 -22.71
C ASN A 78 -2.14 -15.70 -23.11
N SER A 79 -1.83 -14.89 -24.12
CA SER A 79 -0.46 -14.55 -24.54
C SER A 79 0.33 -13.82 -23.45
N GLU A 80 -0.32 -12.94 -22.69
CA GLU A 80 0.30 -12.19 -21.60
C GLU A 80 0.24 -12.95 -20.26
N GLY A 81 -0.59 -13.99 -20.18
CA GLY A 81 -0.78 -14.79 -18.97
C GLY A 81 0.50 -15.41 -18.42
N HIS A 82 1.51 -15.68 -19.26
CA HIS A 82 2.80 -16.21 -18.80
C HIS A 82 3.54 -15.22 -17.88
N VAL A 83 3.47 -13.92 -18.16
CA VAL A 83 4.11 -12.87 -17.34
C VAL A 83 3.49 -12.87 -15.95
N PHE A 84 2.16 -12.87 -15.88
CA PHE A 84 1.45 -12.86 -14.60
C PHE A 84 1.66 -14.14 -13.79
N ARG A 85 1.75 -15.31 -14.42
CA ARG A 85 2.09 -16.56 -13.73
C ARG A 85 3.52 -16.54 -13.16
N THR A 86 4.45 -15.94 -13.89
CA THR A 86 5.84 -15.80 -13.43
C THR A 86 5.94 -14.84 -12.25
N LEU A 87 5.21 -13.71 -12.32
CA LEU A 87 5.12 -12.75 -11.23
C LEU A 87 4.44 -13.35 -9.98
N ASP A 88 3.37 -14.13 -10.16
CA ASP A 88 2.69 -14.82 -9.06
C ASP A 88 3.63 -15.81 -8.35
N ARG A 89 4.37 -16.62 -9.13
CA ARG A 89 5.38 -17.52 -8.57
C ARG A 89 6.47 -16.76 -7.81
N ALA A 90 7.00 -15.68 -8.38
CA ALA A 90 8.02 -14.87 -7.71
C ALA A 90 7.50 -14.24 -6.41
N SER A 91 6.24 -13.81 -6.39
CA SER A 91 5.56 -13.27 -5.21
C SER A 91 5.42 -14.33 -4.11
N GLN A 92 5.03 -15.56 -4.47
CA GLN A 92 4.92 -16.68 -3.52
C GLN A 92 6.28 -17.03 -2.90
N GLU A 93 7.33 -17.13 -3.71
CA GLU A 93 8.69 -17.40 -3.22
C GLU A 93 9.20 -16.31 -2.27
N GLN A 94 8.84 -15.03 -2.50
CA GLN A 94 9.14 -13.94 -1.57
C GLN A 94 8.35 -14.05 -0.27
N GLY A 95 7.05 -14.37 -0.34
CA GLY A 95 6.20 -14.56 0.83
C GLY A 95 6.70 -15.69 1.74
N GLU A 96 7.08 -16.82 1.16
CA GLU A 96 7.65 -17.96 1.89
C GLU A 96 8.99 -17.59 2.57
N ARG A 97 9.85 -16.82 1.89
CA ARG A 97 11.11 -16.34 2.46
C ARG A 97 10.88 -15.36 3.61
N GLU A 98 9.94 -14.44 3.47
CA GLU A 98 9.60 -13.48 4.51
C GLU A 98 9.00 -14.19 5.73
N GLU A 99 8.15 -15.19 5.52
CA GLU A 99 7.58 -16.00 6.60
C GLU A 99 8.64 -16.85 7.29
N ALA A 100 9.56 -17.47 6.54
CA ALA A 100 10.70 -18.20 7.09
C ALA A 100 11.62 -17.28 7.92
N ALA A 101 11.88 -16.06 7.44
CA ALA A 101 12.67 -15.07 8.17
C ALA A 101 11.97 -14.64 9.48
N LYS A 102 10.66 -14.39 9.45
CA LYS A 102 9.86 -14.11 10.66
C LYS A 102 9.92 -15.26 11.66
N ARG A 103 9.77 -16.51 11.20
CA ARG A 103 9.86 -17.71 12.04
C ARG A 103 11.26 -17.86 12.66
N ALA A 104 12.31 -17.65 11.87
CA ALA A 104 13.70 -17.69 12.36
C ALA A 104 13.97 -16.59 13.40
N ALA A 105 13.47 -15.38 13.19
CA ALA A 105 13.58 -14.28 14.16
C ALA A 105 12.86 -14.57 15.48
N VAL A 106 11.67 -15.21 15.43
CA VAL A 106 10.94 -15.66 16.63
C VAL A 106 11.66 -16.78 17.37
N LEU A 107 12.30 -17.71 16.65
CA LEU A 107 13.10 -18.76 17.27
C LEU A 107 14.39 -18.19 17.91
N ALA A 108 15.05 -17.24 17.24
CA ALA A 108 16.22 -16.57 17.77
C ALA A 108 15.92 -15.72 19.02
N SER A 109 14.78 -15.02 19.05
CA SER A 109 14.36 -14.26 20.24
C SER A 109 13.99 -15.17 21.41
N ARG A 110 13.52 -16.39 21.15
CA ARG A 110 13.31 -17.42 22.17
C ARG A 110 14.61 -18.05 22.68
N ALA A 111 15.64 -18.14 21.84
CA ALA A 111 16.96 -18.67 22.21
C ALA A 111 17.83 -17.65 22.96
N GLY A 112 17.53 -16.35 22.83
CA GLY A 112 18.24 -15.25 23.49
C GLY A 112 17.69 -14.89 24.88
N ALA A 113 17.82 -15.80 25.86
CA ALA A 113 17.70 -15.44 27.28
C ALA A 113 18.87 -16.01 28.11
N PRO A 114 20.08 -15.45 28.03
CA PRO A 114 21.09 -15.68 29.06
C PRO A 114 20.74 -14.85 30.30
N ASN A 115 20.13 -15.54 31.25
CA ASN A 115 20.06 -15.16 32.65
C ASN A 115 21.45 -14.74 33.17
N ARG A 116 21.68 -13.45 33.41
CA ARG A 116 22.82 -12.98 34.21
C ARG A 116 22.35 -12.05 35.32
N VAL A 117 21.75 -12.69 36.33
CA VAL A 117 21.74 -12.18 37.70
C VAL A 117 23.16 -11.80 38.09
N ARG A 118 23.42 -10.50 38.31
CA ARG A 118 24.60 -10.05 39.07
C ARG A 118 24.12 -9.26 40.28
N LYS A 119 23.79 -9.99 41.35
CA LYS A 119 23.67 -9.45 42.71
C LYS A 119 25.06 -9.16 43.26
N SER A 120 25.35 -7.90 43.57
CA SER A 120 26.35 -7.45 44.56
C SER A 120 26.49 -5.93 44.45
N ARG A 121 26.46 -5.11 45.49
CA ARG A 121 26.25 -5.27 46.93
C ARG A 121 26.00 -3.84 47.46
N LYS A 122 25.17 -3.73 48.49
CA LYS A 122 24.80 -2.52 49.23
C LYS A 122 25.99 -1.98 50.05
N ALA A 123 26.28 -0.68 49.93
CA ALA A 123 26.93 0.18 50.94
C ALA A 123 26.64 1.63 50.53
N ALA A 124 25.58 2.27 51.06
CA ALA A 124 25.55 3.03 52.31
C ALA A 124 26.50 4.26 52.31
N ALA A 125 25.94 5.44 52.03
CA ALA A 125 26.06 6.69 52.79
C ALA A 125 25.76 7.91 51.90
N ALA A 126 24.67 8.61 52.17
CA ALA A 126 24.47 10.02 51.81
C ALA A 126 24.86 10.89 53.03
N PRO A 127 24.72 12.23 53.03
CA PRO A 127 24.65 13.22 51.94
C PRO A 127 25.71 14.34 52.16
N VAL A 128 25.82 15.36 51.30
CA VAL A 128 25.98 16.79 51.70
C VAL A 128 25.78 17.67 50.45
N GLN A 129 24.98 18.71 50.64
CA GLN A 129 24.63 19.77 49.70
C GLN A 129 25.84 20.62 49.28
N ALA A 130 25.80 21.19 48.07
CA ALA A 130 26.33 22.53 47.84
C ALA A 130 25.59 23.20 46.68
N SER A 131 25.20 24.44 46.95
CA SER A 131 24.40 25.34 46.13
C SER A 131 25.26 26.11 45.12
N ALA A 132 24.56 26.84 44.24
CA ALA A 132 25.02 27.99 43.44
C ALA A 132 25.77 27.62 42.12
N THR A 133 25.67 28.33 40.99
CA THR A 133 25.15 29.67 40.66
C THR A 133 24.90 29.70 39.14
N ALA A 134 23.85 30.39 38.68
CA ALA A 134 23.78 30.87 37.29
C ALA A 134 24.88 31.92 37.02
N PRO A 135 25.26 32.17 35.75
CA PRO A 135 24.68 33.36 35.12
C PRO A 135 24.36 33.19 33.63
N ALA A 136 23.59 34.17 33.15
CA ALA A 136 22.96 34.28 31.86
C ALA A 136 23.81 35.06 30.83
N LEU A 137 23.54 34.78 29.54
CA LEU A 137 23.55 35.67 28.35
C LEU A 137 24.90 36.23 27.85
N PRO A 138 24.99 36.89 26.66
CA PRO A 138 24.06 36.97 25.50
C PRO A 138 24.73 36.79 24.09
N GLY A 139 23.89 36.58 23.06
CA GLY A 139 23.77 37.45 21.88
C GLY A 139 24.87 37.55 20.80
N GLY A 140 24.43 37.56 19.53
CA GLY A 140 25.14 38.09 18.35
C GLY A 140 25.42 37.01 17.30
N ALA A 141 25.07 37.13 16.02
CA ALA A 141 24.39 38.15 15.22
C ALA A 141 23.79 37.44 13.99
#